data_AF-A0A920NFJ4-F1
#
_entry.id   AF-A0A920NFJ4-F1
#
_cell.length_a   1.000
_cell.length_b   1.000
_cell.length_c   1.000
_cell.angle_alpha   90.00
_cell.angle_beta   90.00
_cell.angle_gamma   90.00
#
_symmetry.space_group_name_H-M   'P 1'
#
loop_
_entity.id
_entity.type
_entity.pdbx_description
1 polymer ?
#
loop_
_entity_poly.entity_id
_entity_poly.type
_entity_poly.pdbx_seq_one_letter_code
_entity_poly.pdbx_strand_id
1 'polypeptide(L)'
;MFESVAELDVKVMIVGGRNSEEIHKWTHKARTLGANNVHFAGYQAPEQVPLYLTASDMLIMTYDKHVYTPSGEETSSWASPMKCSSIWLPLDQL
;
A
#
# COMPACT_ATOMS: atom_id res chain seq x y z
N MET A 1 -15.18 2.11 -0.51
CA MET A 1 -13.91 2.85 -0.74
C MET A 1 -13.97 3.62 -2.04
N PHE A 2 -13.96 2.96 -3.22
CA PHE A 2 -13.90 3.69 -4.51
C PHE A 2 -15.05 4.68 -4.73
N GLU A 3 -16.29 4.28 -4.44
CA GLU A 3 -17.45 5.18 -4.51
C GLU A 3 -17.27 6.40 -3.61
N SER A 4 -16.79 6.20 -2.38
CA SER A 4 -16.57 7.26 -1.40
C SER A 4 -15.49 8.25 -1.81
N VAL A 5 -14.46 7.81 -2.55
CA VAL A 5 -13.37 8.71 -2.99
C VAL A 5 -13.65 9.35 -4.35
N ALA A 6 -14.59 8.82 -5.15
CA ALA A 6 -14.92 9.36 -6.46
C ALA A 6 -15.47 10.79 -6.41
N GLU A 7 -16.15 11.14 -5.31
CA GLU A 7 -16.74 12.47 -5.10
C GLU A 7 -15.81 13.46 -4.39
N LEU A 8 -14.62 13.02 -3.97
CA LEU A 8 -13.67 13.84 -3.23
C LEU A 8 -12.63 14.45 -4.18
N ASP A 9 -12.29 15.72 -3.96
CA ASP A 9 -11.18 16.39 -4.63
C ASP A 9 -9.84 16.02 -3.98
N VAL A 10 -9.50 14.73 -4.02
CA VAL A 10 -8.24 14.17 -3.53
C VAL A 10 -7.69 13.20 -4.57
N LYS A 11 -6.36 13.06 -4.63
CA LYS A 11 -5.70 12.00 -5.42
C LYS A 11 -5.34 10.85 -4.51
N VAL A 12 -5.73 9.65 -4.87
CA VAL A 12 -5.43 8.43 -4.09
C VAL A 12 -4.36 7.64 -4.82
N MET A 13 -3.22 7.43 -4.18
CA MET A 13 -2.13 6.59 -4.66
C MET A 13 -2.15 5.25 -3.93
N ILE A 14 -2.34 4.16 -4.67
CA ILE A 14 -2.25 2.79 -4.13
C ILE A 14 -0.91 2.20 -4.60
N VAL A 15 0.00 2.03 -3.64
CA VAL A 15 1.30 1.40 -3.82
C VAL A 15 1.21 -0.04 -3.30
N GLY A 16 1.52 -1.01 -4.15
CA GLY A 16 1.35 -2.43 -3.87
C GLY A 16 0.47 -3.15 -4.89
N GLY A 17 0.40 -4.47 -4.73
CA GLY A 17 -0.27 -5.40 -5.65
C GLY A 17 0.71 -6.44 -6.19
N ARG A 18 0.22 -7.66 -6.42
CA ARG A 18 1.08 -8.83 -6.66
C ARG A 18 1.59 -8.94 -8.09
N ASN A 19 0.75 -8.58 -9.05
CA ASN A 19 1.04 -8.72 -10.48
C ASN A 19 0.20 -7.74 -11.32
N SER A 20 0.53 -7.65 -12.60
CA SER A 20 -0.15 -6.74 -13.54
C SER A 20 -1.64 -7.04 -13.73
N GLU A 21 -2.06 -8.31 -13.65
CA GLU A 21 -3.47 -8.71 -13.78
C GLU A 21 -4.31 -8.16 -12.63
N GLU A 22 -3.80 -8.25 -11.40
CA GLU A 22 -4.46 -7.70 -10.21
C GLU A 22 -4.58 -6.17 -10.31
N ILE A 23 -3.51 -5.49 -10.72
CA ILE A 23 -3.53 -4.04 -10.94
C ILE A 23 -4.55 -3.66 -12.00
N HIS A 24 -4.59 -4.39 -13.12
CA HIS A 24 -5.56 -4.14 -14.18
C HIS A 24 -7.01 -4.32 -13.69
N LYS A 25 -7.28 -5.41 -12.97
CA LYS A 25 -8.59 -5.70 -12.38
C LYS A 25 -9.08 -4.56 -11.48
N TRP A 26 -8.23 -4.10 -10.57
CA TRP A 26 -8.60 -3.03 -9.63
C TRP A 26 -8.70 -1.66 -10.29
N THR A 27 -7.81 -1.36 -11.23
CA THR A 27 -7.89 -0.15 -12.05
C THR A 27 -9.21 -0.10 -12.83
N HIS A 28 -9.58 -1.21 -13.47
CA HIS A 28 -10.85 -1.32 -14.19
C HIS A 28 -12.03 -1.11 -13.24
N LYS A 29 -12.05 -1.79 -12.09
CA LYS A 29 -13.11 -1.65 -11.08
C LYS A 29 -13.25 -0.20 -10.58
N ALA A 30 -12.14 0.47 -10.24
CA ALA A 30 -12.17 1.86 -9.80
C ALA A 30 -12.78 2.78 -10.87
N ARG A 31 -12.38 2.63 -12.13
CA ARG A 31 -12.94 3.40 -13.26
C ARG A 31 -14.42 3.13 -13.47
N THR A 32 -14.87 1.87 -13.40
CA THR A 32 -16.30 1.54 -13.53
C THR A 32 -17.17 2.14 -12.43
N LEU A 33 -16.57 2.44 -11.27
CA LEU A 33 -17.23 3.09 -10.14
C LEU A 33 -17.02 4.62 -10.13
N GLY A 34 -16.51 5.21 -11.22
CA GLY A 34 -16.29 6.66 -11.35
C GLY A 34 -15.07 7.21 -10.61
N ALA A 35 -14.30 6.38 -9.91
CA ALA A 35 -13.13 6.77 -9.13
C ALA A 35 -11.90 6.96 -10.01
N ASN A 36 -11.94 7.97 -10.87
CA ASN A 36 -10.86 8.30 -11.83
C ASN A 36 -9.65 8.98 -11.16
N ASN A 37 -9.80 9.41 -9.91
CA ASN A 37 -8.77 10.03 -9.08
C ASN A 37 -7.87 9.01 -8.34
N VAL A 38 -8.05 7.72 -8.58
CA VAL A 38 -7.26 6.64 -7.98
C VAL A 38 -6.19 6.15 -8.96
N HIS A 39 -4.93 6.21 -8.54
CA HIS A 39 -3.79 5.67 -9.28
C HIS A 39 -3.23 4.42 -8.60
N PHE A 40 -2.95 3.39 -9.38
CA PHE A 40 -2.33 2.15 -8.90
C PHE A 40 -0.90 2.07 -9.42
N ALA A 41 0.08 2.25 -8.54
CA ALA A 41 1.50 2.18 -8.88
C ALA A 41 2.01 0.74 -9.01
N GLY A 42 1.26 -0.24 -8.50
CA GLY A 42 1.71 -1.64 -8.45
C GLY A 42 2.81 -1.88 -7.42
N TYR A 43 3.47 -3.03 -7.52
CA TYR A 43 4.65 -3.33 -6.71
C TYR A 43 5.75 -2.29 -6.95
N GLN A 44 6.31 -1.78 -5.86
CA GLN A 44 7.45 -0.86 -5.88
C GLN A 44 8.55 -1.48 -5.02
N ALA A 45 9.78 -1.42 -5.52
CA ALA A 45 10.92 -1.91 -4.76
C ALA A 45 11.06 -1.10 -3.45
N PRO A 46 11.54 -1.70 -2.35
CA PRO A 46 11.63 -1.05 -1.05
C PRO A 46 12.33 0.32 -1.09
N GLU A 47 13.35 0.46 -1.93
CA GLU A 47 14.14 1.69 -2.11
C GLU A 47 13.32 2.84 -2.70
N GLN A 48 12.22 2.53 -3.40
CA GLN A 48 11.33 3.51 -4.00
C GLN A 48 10.24 3.98 -3.03
N VAL A 49 9.94 3.23 -1.97
CA VAL A 49 8.86 3.57 -1.01
C VAL A 49 9.03 4.97 -0.40
N PRO A 50 10.23 5.43 0.02
CA PRO A 50 10.42 6.79 0.53
C PRO A 50 10.00 7.90 -0.44
N LEU A 51 10.10 7.66 -1.75
CA LEU A 51 9.66 8.62 -2.77
C LEU A 51 8.14 8.81 -2.72
N TYR A 52 7.38 7.72 -2.63
CA TYR A 52 5.93 7.77 -2.53
C TYR A 52 5.47 8.42 -1.23
N LEU A 53 6.16 8.14 -0.12
CA LEU A 53 5.89 8.79 1.17
C LEU A 53 6.13 10.30 1.10
N THR A 54 7.24 10.72 0.49
CA THR A 54 7.58 12.14 0.35
C THR A 54 6.63 12.88 -0.59
N ALA A 55 6.08 12.19 -1.59
CA ALA A 55 5.13 12.75 -2.54
C ALA A 55 3.68 12.79 -2.03
N SER A 56 3.39 12.25 -0.84
CA SER A 56 2.03 12.11 -0.31
C SER A 56 1.81 13.00 0.90
N ASP A 57 0.68 13.70 0.95
CA ASP A 57 0.28 14.51 2.11
C ASP A 57 -0.10 13.62 3.32
N MET A 58 -0.67 12.45 3.06
CA MET A 58 -1.14 11.51 4.06
C MET A 58 -0.83 10.08 3.67
N LEU A 59 -0.41 9.27 4.65
CA LEU A 59 -0.21 7.84 4.51
C LEU A 59 -1.34 7.07 5.20
N ILE A 60 -2.01 6.19 4.46
CA ILE A 60 -2.98 5.23 5.00
C ILE A 60 -2.40 3.84 4.82
N MET A 61 -2.12 3.14 5.93
CA MET A 61 -1.74 1.74 5.93
C MET A 61 -2.83 0.92 6.63
N THR A 62 -3.51 0.08 5.86
CA THR A 62 -4.50 -0.86 6.39
C THR A 62 -3.78 -2.12 6.83
N TYR A 63 -3.77 -2.39 8.13
CA TYR A 63 -3.24 -3.64 8.68
C TYR A 63 -4.35 -4.67 8.78
N ASP A 64 -4.04 -5.89 8.38
CA ASP A 64 -4.87 -7.02 8.75
C ASP A 64 -4.72 -7.27 10.26
N LYS A 65 -5.75 -7.85 10.89
CA LYS A 65 -5.70 -8.15 12.34
C LYS A 65 -4.58 -9.13 12.68
N HIS A 66 -4.19 -9.93 11.71
CA HIS A 66 -3.11 -10.90 11.82
C HIS A 66 -2.04 -10.63 10.75
N VAL A 67 -0.82 -10.32 11.18
CA VAL A 67 0.34 -10.13 10.30
C VAL A 67 1.26 -11.32 10.51
N TYR A 68 1.72 -11.97 9.44
CA TYR A 68 2.65 -13.09 9.52
C TYR A 68 3.93 -12.79 8.74
N THR A 69 5.07 -13.25 9.25
CA THR A 69 6.32 -13.25 8.50
C THR A 69 6.28 -14.27 7.36
N PRO A 70 7.19 -14.21 6.38
CA PRO A 70 7.37 -15.27 5.39
C PRO A 70 7.69 -16.65 6.03
N SER A 71 8.24 -16.67 7.25
CA SER A 71 8.48 -17.89 8.04
C SER A 71 7.26 -18.38 8.82
N GLY A 72 6.13 -17.65 8.79
CA GLY A 72 4.88 -18.04 9.43
C GLY A 72 4.72 -17.58 10.88
N GLU A 73 5.60 -16.73 11.38
CA GLU A 73 5.51 -16.18 12.74
C GLU A 73 4.51 -15.01 12.80
N GLU A 74 3.65 -15.01 13.82
CA GLU A 74 2.67 -13.95 13.99
C GLU A 74 3.31 -12.67 14.54
N THR A 75 3.29 -11.62 13.70
CA THR A 75 3.86 -10.30 13.95
C THR A 75 2.84 -9.19 14.21
N SER A 76 1.58 -9.55 14.46
CA SER A 76 0.46 -8.62 14.70
C SER A 76 0.68 -7.66 15.86
N SER A 77 1.29 -8.12 16.97
CA SER A 77 1.50 -7.32 18.20
C SER A 77 2.64 -6.30 18.12
N TRP A 78 3.43 -6.34 17.06
CA TRP A 78 4.71 -5.67 16.92
C TRP A 78 4.92 -5.05 15.53
N ALA A 79 4.05 -5.34 14.57
CA ALA A 79 3.91 -4.64 13.30
C ALA A 79 3.26 -3.27 13.56
N SER A 80 4.07 -2.27 13.91
CA SER A 80 3.60 -0.90 13.96
C SER A 80 3.62 -0.27 12.56
N PRO A 81 2.81 0.78 12.31
CA PRO A 81 2.91 1.62 11.11
C PRO A 81 4.34 2.05 10.80
N MET A 82 5.11 2.38 11.84
CA MET A 82 6.51 2.77 11.70
C MET A 82 7.45 1.61 11.37
N LYS A 83 7.07 0.35 11.66
CA LYS A 83 7.90 -0.79 11.29
C LYS A 83 7.93 -1.06 9.80
N CYS A 84 7.00 -0.54 9.01
CA CYS A 84 7.11 -0.69 7.55
C CYS A 84 8.35 0.02 6.98
N SER A 85 9.01 0.95 7.69
CA SER A 85 10.32 1.47 7.27
C SER A 85 11.51 0.65 7.80
N SER A 86 11.32 -0.14 8.87
CA SER A 86 12.40 -0.87 9.58
C SER A 86 12.36 -2.40 9.41
N ILE A 87 11.25 -2.97 8.95
CA ILE A 87 11.14 -4.39 8.53
C ILE A 87 11.93 -4.68 7.24
N TRP A 88 12.43 -3.64 6.57
CA TRP A 88 13.23 -3.74 5.36
C TRP A 88 14.69 -3.30 5.55
N LEU A 89 15.13 -3.06 6.79
CA LEU A 89 16.56 -2.98 7.05
C LEU A 89 17.12 -4.42 7.03
N PRO A 90 18.27 -4.65 6.39
CA PRO A 90 18.86 -5.97 6.34
C PRO A 90 19.22 -6.40 7.78
N LEU A 91 19.10 -7.72 8.03
CA LEU A 91 19.13 -8.36 9.36
C LEU A 91 20.44 -8.18 10.15
N ASP A 92 21.40 -7.45 9.60
CA ASP A 92 22.75 -7.18 10.09
C ASP A 92 22.87 -5.89 10.92
N GLN A 93 21.76 -5.25 11.30
CA GLN A 93 21.74 -4.06 12.17
C GLN A 93 20.79 -4.17 13.38
N LEU A 94 20.47 -5.39 13.85
CA LEU A 94 19.79 -5.64 15.13
C LEU A 94 20.65 -6.49 16.07
#